data_AF-F2L550-F1
#
_entry.id   AF-F2L550-F1
#
_cell.length_a   1.000
_cell.length_b   1.000
_cell.length_c   1.000
_cell.angle_alpha   90.00
_cell.angle_beta   90.00
_cell.angle_gamma   90.00
#
_symmetry.space_group_name_H-M   'P 1'
#
loop_
_entity.id
_entity.type
_entity.pdbx_description
1 polymer ?
#
loop_
_entity_poly.entity_id
_entity_poly.type
_entity_poly.pdbx_seq_one_letter_code
_entity_poly.pdbx_strand_id
1 'polypeptide(L)'
;MAEGGNLISAAPLSVVSLDKYISAVRAVVAKEMVRRGFSVNETARLLGVTAAAVSLYASGKRGGELVAKIEADDRVMSIIKSYVDALAEGGKSAVLDLTDLAQAVRNALEAPSRAEADVSLLIMERIKLEQETANRSMALAYRSANPLARALFMQIAMDSLRHAEILTTILDYLSGRIKADEIALTEEELRAVSEEEKGMRESLAALSRVEDPLVRALIKSIEFDELKHYELVRALMAVKPKRARPS
;
A
#
# COMPACT_ATOMS: atom_id res chain seq x y z
N MET A 1 16.06 -43.94 1.53
CA MET A 1 14.59 -44.00 1.50
C MET A 1 14.08 -42.93 2.44
N ALA A 2 13.09 -42.15 1.96
CA ALA A 2 12.37 -41.06 2.63
C ALA A 2 13.19 -39.82 3.04
N GLU A 3 12.92 -38.68 2.42
CA GLU A 3 12.15 -37.63 3.08
C GLU A 3 11.43 -36.77 2.04
N GLY A 4 10.10 -36.77 2.13
CA GLY A 4 9.21 -35.99 1.28
C GLY A 4 9.18 -34.56 1.77
N GLY A 5 9.66 -33.64 0.92
CA GLY A 5 9.50 -32.21 1.11
C GLY A 5 8.03 -31.82 1.00
N ASN A 6 7.42 -31.60 2.16
CA ASN A 6 6.09 -31.03 2.29
C ASN A 6 6.17 -29.55 1.87
N LEU A 7 5.83 -29.28 0.60
CA LEU A 7 5.57 -27.95 0.09
C LEU A 7 4.38 -27.38 0.86
N ILE A 8 4.67 -26.56 1.87
CA ILE A 8 3.68 -25.68 2.49
C ILE A 8 3.25 -24.70 1.39
N SER A 9 2.13 -25.03 0.77
CA SER A 9 1.35 -24.14 -0.08
C SER A 9 1.08 -22.86 0.70
N ALA A 10 1.78 -21.79 0.36
CA ALA A 10 1.44 -20.45 0.81
C ALA A 10 0.03 -20.15 0.29
N ALA A 11 -0.94 -20.12 1.21
CA ALA A 11 -2.29 -19.69 0.89
C ALA A 11 -2.24 -18.28 0.27
N PRO A 12 -2.83 -18.04 -0.91
CA PRO A 12 -2.82 -16.71 -1.50
C PRO A 12 -3.54 -15.72 -0.58
N LEU A 13 -3.00 -14.50 -0.47
CA LEU A 13 -3.66 -13.32 0.08
C LEU A 13 -5.13 -13.34 -0.38
N SER A 14 -6.08 -13.35 0.55
CA SER A 14 -7.48 -13.58 0.25
C SER A 14 -8.05 -12.47 -0.64
N VAL A 15 -7.95 -12.65 -1.95
CA VAL A 15 -8.72 -11.88 -2.94
C VAL A 15 -10.17 -12.13 -2.56
N VAL A 16 -10.85 -11.08 -2.09
CA VAL A 16 -12.27 -11.17 -1.74
C VAL A 16 -12.99 -11.64 -3.00
N SER A 17 -13.59 -12.83 -2.94
CA SER A 17 -14.19 -13.45 -4.13
C SER A 17 -15.28 -12.56 -4.71
N LEU A 18 -15.41 -12.55 -6.04
CA LEU A 18 -16.44 -11.79 -6.74
C LEU A 18 -17.85 -12.14 -6.22
N ASP A 19 -18.06 -13.38 -5.78
CA ASP A 19 -19.31 -13.85 -5.16
C ASP A 19 -19.72 -13.05 -3.91
N LYS A 20 -18.74 -12.60 -3.11
CA LYS A 20 -18.99 -11.73 -1.96
C LYS A 20 -19.46 -10.34 -2.39
N TYR A 21 -18.86 -9.79 -3.46
CA TYR A 21 -19.31 -8.52 -4.04
C TYR A 21 -20.70 -8.65 -4.66
N ILE A 22 -20.98 -9.72 -5.42
CA ILE A 22 -22.31 -9.97 -5.99
C ILE A 22 -23.37 -10.01 -4.90
N SER A 23 -23.10 -10.72 -3.79
CA SER A 23 -24.04 -10.83 -2.67
C SER A 23 -24.30 -9.49 -1.98
N ALA A 24 -23.27 -8.67 -1.80
CA ALA A 24 -23.38 -7.37 -1.17
C ALA A 24 -24.05 -6.34 -2.08
N VAL A 25 -23.64 -6.28 -3.35
CA VAL A 25 -24.26 -5.41 -4.36
C VAL A 25 -25.72 -5.75 -4.54
N ARG A 26 -26.09 -7.03 -4.60
CA ARG A 26 -27.50 -7.45 -4.64
C ARG A 26 -28.30 -6.89 -3.46
N ALA A 27 -27.72 -6.93 -2.26
CA ALA A 27 -28.37 -6.42 -1.06
C ALA A 27 -28.54 -4.89 -1.10
N VAL A 28 -27.50 -4.16 -1.52
CA VAL A 28 -27.54 -2.69 -1.62
C VAL A 28 -28.47 -2.22 -2.72
N VAL A 29 -28.49 -2.88 -3.88
CA VAL A 29 -29.44 -2.61 -4.97
C VAL A 29 -30.87 -2.85 -4.49
N ALA A 30 -31.15 -3.98 -3.82
CA ALA A 30 -32.48 -4.28 -3.28
C ALA A 30 -32.94 -3.21 -2.27
N LYS A 31 -32.05 -2.79 -1.35
CA LYS A 31 -32.32 -1.69 -0.42
C LYS A 31 -32.64 -0.39 -1.14
N GLU A 32 -31.83 -0.02 -2.14
CA GLU A 32 -31.99 1.21 -2.91
C GLU A 32 -33.30 1.21 -3.70
N MET A 33 -33.67 0.09 -4.32
CA MET A 33 -34.96 -0.07 -5.01
C MET A 33 -36.14 0.10 -4.05
N VAL A 34 -36.15 -0.60 -2.92
CA VAL A 34 -37.22 -0.48 -1.91
C VAL A 34 -37.29 0.95 -1.36
N ARG A 35 -36.14 1.59 -1.11
CA ARG A 35 -36.06 2.99 -0.66
C ARG A 35 -36.68 3.97 -1.68
N ARG A 36 -36.58 3.67 -2.98
CA ARG A 36 -37.18 4.44 -4.07
C ARG A 36 -38.66 4.12 -4.32
N GLY A 37 -39.26 3.22 -3.54
CA GLY A 37 -40.68 2.90 -3.59
C GLY A 37 -41.05 1.68 -4.43
N PHE A 38 -40.08 0.92 -4.95
CA PHE A 38 -40.36 -0.35 -5.63
C PHE A 38 -40.96 -1.35 -4.65
N SER A 39 -41.92 -2.15 -5.11
CA SER A 39 -42.49 -3.19 -4.26
C SER A 39 -41.48 -4.34 -4.04
N VAL A 40 -41.63 -5.07 -2.93
CA VAL A 40 -40.79 -6.24 -2.62
C VAL A 40 -40.86 -7.28 -3.74
N ASN A 41 -42.05 -7.52 -4.29
CA ASN A 41 -42.27 -8.50 -5.36
C ASN A 41 -41.67 -8.06 -6.70
N GLU A 42 -41.75 -6.78 -7.01
CA GLU A 42 -41.13 -6.20 -8.20
C GLU A 42 -39.61 -6.25 -8.13
N THR A 43 -39.04 -5.86 -6.98
CA THR A 43 -37.61 -5.94 -6.71
C THR A 43 -37.11 -7.38 -6.81
N ALA A 44 -37.86 -8.34 -6.25
CA ALA A 44 -37.54 -9.77 -6.31
C ALA A 44 -37.47 -10.28 -7.76
N ARG A 45 -38.45 -9.88 -8.59
CA ARG A 45 -38.50 -10.22 -10.00
C ARG A 45 -37.31 -9.64 -10.78
N LEU A 46 -36.99 -8.36 -10.58
CA LEU A 46 -35.92 -7.67 -11.30
C LEU A 46 -34.53 -8.19 -10.91
N LEU A 47 -34.35 -8.64 -9.66
CA LEU A 47 -33.07 -9.17 -9.17
C LEU A 47 -32.94 -10.70 -9.27
N GLY A 48 -33.97 -11.40 -9.77
CA GLY A 48 -33.96 -12.86 -9.89
C GLY A 48 -33.88 -13.59 -8.54
N VAL A 49 -34.51 -13.05 -7.49
CA VAL A 49 -34.50 -13.63 -6.13
C VAL A 49 -35.91 -13.74 -5.55
N THR A 50 -36.03 -14.33 -4.36
CA THR A 50 -37.33 -14.45 -3.67
C THR A 50 -37.71 -13.16 -2.93
N ALA A 51 -39.02 -12.90 -2.77
CA ALA A 51 -39.52 -11.78 -1.97
C ALA A 51 -38.98 -11.80 -0.53
N ALA A 52 -38.86 -12.98 0.07
CA ALA A 52 -38.26 -13.15 1.39
C ALA A 52 -36.77 -12.71 1.42
N ALA A 53 -36.01 -13.00 0.37
CA ALA A 53 -34.62 -12.53 0.27
C ALA A 53 -34.55 -11.00 0.20
N VAL A 54 -35.44 -10.36 -0.56
CA VAL A 54 -35.54 -8.89 -0.62
C VAL A 54 -35.85 -8.30 0.75
N SER A 55 -36.81 -8.85 1.50
CA SER A 55 -37.12 -8.38 2.86
C SER A 55 -35.91 -8.50 3.80
N LEU A 56 -35.11 -9.57 3.66
CA LEU A 56 -33.89 -9.75 4.46
C LEU A 56 -32.77 -8.76 4.06
N TYR A 57 -32.63 -8.44 2.78
CA TYR A 57 -31.70 -7.40 2.31
C TYR A 57 -32.13 -6.02 2.80
N ALA A 58 -33.41 -5.67 2.62
CA ALA A 58 -33.97 -4.37 3.02
C ALA A 58 -33.83 -4.12 4.53
N SER A 59 -34.01 -5.16 5.35
CA SER A 59 -33.83 -5.09 6.81
C SER A 59 -32.37 -5.17 7.27
N GLY A 60 -31.40 -5.30 6.35
CA GLY A 60 -29.97 -5.40 6.67
C GLY A 60 -29.53 -6.73 7.28
N LYS A 61 -30.42 -7.73 7.35
CA LYS A 61 -30.15 -9.05 7.93
C LYS A 61 -29.39 -9.99 6.97
N ARG A 62 -29.13 -9.56 5.73
CA ARG A 62 -28.45 -10.32 4.68
C ARG A 62 -27.67 -9.40 3.75
N GLY A 63 -26.55 -9.86 3.20
CA GLY A 63 -25.70 -9.11 2.25
C GLY A 63 -24.20 -9.18 2.53
N GLY A 64 -23.80 -9.56 3.75
CA GLY A 64 -22.40 -9.76 4.13
C GLY A 64 -21.67 -8.46 4.52
N GLU A 65 -20.39 -8.60 4.87
CA GLU A 65 -19.58 -7.54 5.49
C GLU A 65 -19.30 -6.34 4.56
N LEU A 66 -19.39 -6.52 3.25
CA LEU A 66 -19.10 -5.47 2.26
C LEU A 66 -20.22 -4.44 2.11
N VAL A 67 -21.44 -4.73 2.59
CA VAL A 67 -22.60 -3.82 2.46
C VAL A 67 -22.30 -2.45 3.05
N ALA A 68 -21.77 -2.40 4.27
CA ALA A 68 -21.45 -1.14 4.93
C ALA A 68 -20.35 -0.35 4.20
N LYS A 69 -19.35 -1.04 3.60
CA LYS A 69 -18.30 -0.40 2.81
C LYS A 69 -18.85 0.20 1.51
N ILE A 70 -19.73 -0.54 0.82
CA ILE A 70 -20.41 -0.08 -0.39
C ILE A 70 -21.28 1.14 -0.08
N GLU A 71 -22.08 1.09 0.99
CA GLU A 71 -22.99 2.18 1.38
C GLU A 71 -22.25 3.45 1.81
N ALA A 72 -21.00 3.34 2.28
CA ALA A 72 -20.18 4.46 2.73
C ALA A 72 -19.37 5.15 1.62
N ASP A 73 -19.15 4.53 0.45
CA ASP A 73 -18.41 5.14 -0.66
C ASP A 73 -19.38 5.80 -1.66
N ASP A 74 -19.36 7.13 -1.71
CA ASP A 74 -20.23 7.93 -2.59
C ASP A 74 -20.06 7.62 -4.08
N ARG A 75 -18.83 7.31 -4.53
CA ARG A 75 -18.55 6.98 -5.94
C ARG A 75 -19.24 5.67 -6.32
N VAL A 76 -19.09 4.68 -5.44
CA VAL A 76 -19.70 3.36 -5.60
C VAL A 76 -21.22 3.45 -5.55
N MET A 77 -21.75 4.21 -4.60
CA MET A 77 -23.19 4.46 -4.51
C MET A 77 -23.73 5.19 -5.74
N SER A 78 -22.96 6.07 -6.38
CA SER A 78 -23.36 6.70 -7.65
C SER A 78 -23.51 5.67 -8.78
N ILE A 79 -22.62 4.68 -8.86
CA ILE A 79 -22.70 3.58 -9.84
C ILE A 79 -23.96 2.75 -9.60
N ILE A 80 -24.23 2.37 -8.33
CA ILE A 80 -25.42 1.59 -7.96
C ILE A 80 -26.71 2.36 -8.25
N LYS A 81 -26.75 3.66 -7.94
CA LYS A 81 -27.91 4.51 -8.21
C LYS A 81 -28.22 4.57 -9.70
N SER A 82 -27.20 4.79 -10.53
CA SER A 82 -27.32 4.83 -11.99
C SER A 82 -27.82 3.50 -12.56
N TYR A 83 -27.37 2.39 -11.98
CA TYR A 83 -27.87 1.06 -12.33
C TYR A 83 -29.36 0.89 -11.98
N VAL A 84 -29.78 1.35 -10.80
CA VAL A 84 -31.20 1.30 -10.40
C VAL A 84 -32.06 2.24 -11.25
N ASP A 85 -31.54 3.40 -11.66
CA ASP A 85 -32.21 4.30 -12.62
C ASP A 85 -32.46 3.59 -13.95
N ALA A 86 -31.44 2.92 -14.51
CA ALA A 86 -31.56 2.16 -15.75
C ALA A 86 -32.58 1.00 -15.63
N LEU A 87 -32.65 0.33 -14.48
CA LEU A 87 -33.68 -0.69 -14.21
C LEU A 87 -35.09 -0.09 -14.16
N ALA A 88 -35.24 1.11 -13.62
CA ALA A 88 -36.53 1.81 -13.49
C ALA A 88 -37.08 2.26 -14.86
N GLU A 89 -36.19 2.69 -15.76
CA GLU A 89 -36.55 3.21 -17.09
C GLU A 89 -36.94 2.12 -18.10
N GLY A 90 -36.76 0.83 -17.77
CA GLY A 90 -37.26 -0.29 -18.57
C GLY A 90 -36.58 -0.47 -19.94
N GLY A 91 -35.38 0.07 -20.12
CA GLY A 91 -34.64 0.02 -21.38
C GLY A 91 -34.27 -1.41 -21.80
N LYS A 92 -34.87 -1.90 -22.89
CA LYS A 92 -34.61 -3.22 -23.52
C LYS A 92 -33.21 -3.36 -24.16
N SER A 93 -32.24 -2.53 -23.82
CA SER A 93 -30.89 -2.62 -24.39
C SER A 93 -29.85 -2.35 -23.30
N ALA A 94 -29.13 -3.41 -22.93
CA ALA A 94 -28.05 -3.44 -21.95
C ALA A 94 -28.45 -3.12 -20.49
N VAL A 95 -29.35 -3.93 -19.90
CA VAL A 95 -29.31 -4.11 -18.43
C VAL A 95 -27.96 -4.78 -18.15
N LEU A 96 -26.99 -4.05 -17.59
CA LEU A 96 -25.76 -4.63 -17.06
C LEU A 96 -26.14 -5.85 -16.20
N ASP A 97 -25.47 -6.99 -16.36
CA ASP A 97 -25.73 -8.09 -15.43
C ASP A 97 -25.32 -7.62 -14.02
N LEU A 98 -25.98 -8.13 -12.99
CA LEU A 98 -25.60 -7.86 -11.60
C LEU A 98 -24.14 -8.25 -11.33
N THR A 99 -23.62 -9.22 -12.09
CA THR A 99 -22.20 -9.59 -12.13
C THR A 99 -21.31 -8.45 -12.62
N ASP A 100 -21.70 -7.78 -13.71
CA ASP A 100 -20.95 -6.64 -14.26
C ASP A 100 -20.97 -5.46 -13.29
N LEU A 101 -22.13 -5.20 -12.68
CA LEU A 101 -22.24 -4.20 -11.61
C LEU A 101 -21.35 -4.56 -10.42
N ALA A 102 -21.31 -5.83 -10.00
CA ALA A 102 -20.46 -6.27 -8.91
C ALA A 102 -18.97 -6.09 -9.25
N GLN A 103 -18.59 -6.34 -10.49
CA GLN A 103 -17.22 -6.11 -10.96
C GLN A 103 -16.88 -4.61 -11.01
N ALA A 104 -17.80 -3.76 -11.46
CA ALA A 104 -17.61 -2.30 -11.47
C ALA A 104 -17.50 -1.74 -10.04
N VAL A 105 -18.35 -2.19 -9.12
CA VAL A 105 -18.30 -1.83 -7.69
C VAL A 105 -16.98 -2.28 -7.06
N ARG A 106 -16.54 -3.51 -7.35
CA ARG A 106 -15.24 -4.03 -6.91
C ARG A 106 -14.11 -3.13 -7.39
N ASN A 107 -14.07 -2.82 -8.68
CA ASN A 107 -13.03 -1.96 -9.26
C ASN A 107 -13.04 -0.56 -8.64
N ALA A 108 -14.22 0.02 -8.39
CA ALA A 108 -14.33 1.34 -7.79
C ALA A 108 -13.91 1.38 -6.30
N LEU A 109 -14.21 0.31 -5.54
CA LEU A 109 -13.77 0.16 -4.15
C LEU A 109 -12.28 -0.15 -4.01
N GLU A 110 -11.72 -0.90 -4.96
CA GLU A 110 -10.29 -1.26 -4.99
C GLU A 110 -9.43 -0.18 -5.67
N ALA A 111 -10.04 0.77 -6.40
CA ALA A 111 -9.34 1.89 -7.00
C ALA A 111 -8.92 2.92 -5.93
N PRO A 112 -7.65 3.41 -5.98
CA PRO A 112 -7.20 4.48 -5.11
C PRO A 112 -8.13 5.69 -5.17
N SER A 113 -8.29 6.39 -4.05
CA SER A 113 -8.91 7.71 -4.07
C SER A 113 -8.10 8.67 -4.95
N ARG A 114 -8.72 9.75 -5.45
CA ARG A 114 -8.02 10.75 -6.28
C ARG A 114 -6.78 11.33 -5.57
N ALA A 115 -6.87 11.53 -4.25
CA ALA A 115 -5.75 11.99 -3.43
C ALA A 115 -4.62 10.95 -3.33
N GLU A 116 -4.94 9.66 -3.18
CA GLU A 116 -3.94 8.57 -3.16
C GLU A 116 -3.31 8.35 -4.54
N ALA A 117 -4.07 8.52 -5.61
CA ALA A 117 -3.57 8.50 -6.98
C ALA A 117 -2.56 9.64 -7.21
N ASP A 118 -2.86 10.86 -6.72
CA ASP A 118 -1.95 12.01 -6.80
C ASP A 118 -0.64 11.75 -6.05
N VAL A 119 -0.69 11.18 -4.83
CA VAL A 119 0.52 10.82 -4.07
C VAL A 119 1.33 9.73 -4.77
N SER A 120 0.68 8.71 -5.32
CA SER A 120 1.35 7.63 -6.05
C SER A 120 2.10 8.15 -7.27
N LEU A 121 1.48 9.08 -8.02
CA LEU A 121 2.12 9.72 -9.18
C LEU A 121 3.34 10.55 -8.78
N LEU A 122 3.25 11.32 -7.68
CA LEU A 122 4.38 12.09 -7.16
C LEU A 122 5.56 11.19 -6.76
N ILE A 123 5.28 10.04 -6.13
CA ILE A 123 6.32 9.07 -5.77
C ILE A 123 6.98 8.48 -7.02
N MET A 124 6.19 8.11 -8.04
CA MET A 124 6.72 7.59 -9.31
C MET A 124 7.59 8.61 -10.04
N GLU A 125 7.18 9.89 -10.08
CA GLU A 125 8.00 10.96 -10.65
C GLU A 125 9.32 11.12 -9.88
N ARG A 126 9.27 11.06 -8.54
CA ARG A 126 10.47 11.15 -7.72
C ARG A 126 11.42 9.96 -7.93
N ILE A 127 10.91 8.73 -8.02
CA ILE A 127 11.73 7.54 -8.33
C ILE A 127 12.52 7.75 -9.63
N LYS A 128 11.86 8.27 -10.67
CA LYS A 128 12.52 8.56 -11.94
C LYS A 128 13.63 9.60 -11.78
N LEU A 129 13.39 10.68 -11.05
CA LEU A 129 14.40 11.72 -10.79
C LEU A 129 15.61 11.17 -10.01
N GLU A 130 15.39 10.30 -9.03
CA GLU A 130 16.48 9.64 -8.28
C GLU A 130 17.31 8.74 -9.20
N GLN A 131 16.69 7.95 -10.07
CA GLN A 131 17.39 7.11 -11.06
C GLN A 131 18.19 7.94 -12.06
N GLU A 132 17.63 9.04 -12.56
CA GLU A 132 18.36 9.96 -13.44
C GLU A 132 19.55 10.60 -12.74
N THR A 133 19.39 10.97 -11.46
CA THR A 133 20.47 11.54 -10.63
C THR A 133 21.58 10.53 -10.39
N ALA A 134 21.23 9.26 -10.11
CA ALA A 134 22.18 8.17 -9.98
C ALA A 134 23.02 7.99 -11.26
N ASN A 135 22.36 7.89 -12.41
CA ASN A 135 23.03 7.71 -13.71
C ASN A 135 23.98 8.86 -14.03
N ARG A 136 23.55 10.11 -13.83
CA ARG A 136 24.39 11.30 -14.07
C ARG A 136 25.59 11.31 -13.13
N SER A 137 25.40 10.99 -11.85
CA SER A 137 26.45 10.98 -10.84
C SER A 137 27.47 9.87 -11.09
N MET A 138 27.04 8.67 -11.48
CA MET A 138 27.94 7.59 -11.91
C MET A 138 28.79 8.01 -13.12
N ALA A 139 28.18 8.65 -14.12
CA ALA A 139 28.91 9.14 -15.29
C ALA A 139 29.98 10.18 -14.91
N LEU A 140 29.68 11.08 -13.97
CA LEU A 140 30.66 12.04 -13.43
C LEU A 140 31.76 11.34 -12.62
N ALA A 141 31.43 10.32 -11.83
CA ALA A 141 32.39 9.54 -11.06
C ALA A 141 33.42 8.85 -11.98
N TYR A 142 32.95 8.16 -13.03
CA TYR A 142 33.83 7.47 -13.98
C TYR A 142 34.72 8.42 -14.78
N ARG A 143 34.28 9.66 -15.01
CA ARG A 143 35.06 10.69 -15.71
C ARG A 143 36.05 11.43 -14.80
N SER A 144 35.80 11.47 -13.49
CA SER A 144 36.65 12.20 -12.55
C SER A 144 38.00 11.51 -12.38
N ALA A 145 39.09 12.22 -12.67
CA ALA A 145 40.45 11.77 -12.34
C ALA A 145 40.78 11.93 -10.85
N ASN A 146 40.10 12.85 -10.15
CA ASN A 146 40.29 13.08 -8.72
C ASN A 146 39.55 12.00 -7.91
N PRO A 147 40.25 11.21 -7.07
CA PRO A 147 39.65 10.10 -6.32
C PRO A 147 38.66 10.57 -5.25
N LEU A 148 38.86 11.74 -4.64
CA LEU A 148 37.95 12.28 -3.62
C LEU A 148 36.65 12.77 -4.26
N ALA A 149 36.73 13.49 -5.38
CA ALA A 149 35.54 13.89 -6.13
C ALA A 149 34.78 12.66 -6.68
N ARG A 150 35.52 11.64 -7.12
CA ARG A 150 34.94 10.35 -7.54
C ARG A 150 34.16 9.70 -6.39
N ALA A 151 34.72 9.67 -5.17
CA ALA A 151 34.05 9.12 -4.01
C ALA A 151 32.73 9.85 -3.70
N LEU A 152 32.72 11.18 -3.73
CA LEU A 152 31.51 11.98 -3.53
C LEU A 152 30.44 11.70 -4.60
N PHE A 153 30.81 11.65 -5.88
CA PHE A 153 29.85 11.31 -6.94
C PHE A 153 29.31 9.89 -6.82
N MET A 154 30.14 8.93 -6.38
CA MET A 154 29.68 7.58 -6.10
C MET A 154 28.70 7.54 -4.92
N GLN A 155 28.95 8.29 -3.85
CA GLN A 155 28.01 8.39 -2.73
C GLN A 155 26.65 8.95 -3.18
N ILE A 156 26.64 10.06 -3.93
CA ILE A 156 25.40 10.63 -4.47
C ILE A 156 24.65 9.61 -5.33
N ALA A 157 25.37 8.86 -6.17
CA ALA A 157 24.77 7.83 -6.99
C ALA A 157 24.13 6.71 -6.16
N MET A 158 24.85 6.19 -5.18
CA MET A 158 24.37 5.10 -4.31
C MET A 158 23.19 5.55 -3.44
N ASP A 159 23.22 6.78 -2.92
CA ASP A 159 22.12 7.33 -2.13
C ASP A 159 20.87 7.52 -2.98
N SER A 160 21.01 8.02 -4.22
CA SER A 160 19.88 8.17 -5.14
C SER A 160 19.26 6.81 -5.50
N LEU A 161 20.07 5.77 -5.71
CA LEU A 161 19.56 4.41 -5.90
C LEU A 161 18.81 3.89 -4.66
N ARG A 162 19.36 4.12 -3.47
CA ARG A 162 18.71 3.76 -2.20
C ARG A 162 17.39 4.51 -2.03
N HIS A 163 17.31 5.79 -2.37
CA HIS A 163 16.07 6.56 -2.30
C HIS A 163 15.01 6.01 -3.26
N ALA A 164 15.39 5.67 -4.50
CA ALA A 164 14.48 5.06 -5.46
C ALA A 164 13.91 3.73 -4.93
N GLU A 165 14.74 2.93 -4.26
CA GLU A 165 14.32 1.67 -3.62
C GLU A 165 13.34 1.93 -2.46
N ILE A 166 13.67 2.84 -1.53
CA ILE A 166 12.80 3.22 -0.40
C ILE A 166 11.44 3.72 -0.91
N LEU A 167 11.44 4.61 -1.90
CA LEU A 167 10.22 5.13 -2.51
C LEU A 167 9.40 4.04 -3.19
N THR A 168 10.04 3.05 -3.80
CA THR A 168 9.37 1.88 -4.38
C THR A 168 8.71 1.05 -3.29
N THR A 169 9.40 0.79 -2.17
CA THR A 169 8.81 0.09 -1.01
C THR A 169 7.62 0.85 -0.42
N ILE A 170 7.72 2.18 -0.30
CA ILE A 170 6.60 3.01 0.15
C ILE A 170 5.42 2.91 -0.82
N LEU A 171 5.67 2.97 -2.12
CA LEU A 171 4.63 2.82 -3.15
C LEU A 171 3.97 1.43 -3.11
N ASP A 172 4.76 0.37 -2.91
CA ASP A 172 4.25 -0.98 -2.73
C ASP A 172 3.36 -1.08 -1.49
N TYR A 173 3.76 -0.45 -0.38
CA TYR A 173 2.95 -0.43 0.84
C TYR A 173 1.64 0.35 0.65
N LEU A 174 1.70 1.56 0.09
CA LEU A 174 0.52 2.40 -0.14
C LEU A 174 -0.45 1.78 -1.15
N SER A 175 0.06 1.03 -2.13
CA SER A 175 -0.77 0.29 -3.09
C SER A 175 -1.27 -1.07 -2.56
N GLY A 176 -0.95 -1.42 -1.30
CA GLY A 176 -1.36 -2.67 -0.67
C GLY A 176 -0.66 -3.93 -1.20
N ARG A 177 0.40 -3.79 -2.01
CA ARG A 177 1.22 -4.90 -2.51
C ARG A 177 2.02 -5.57 -1.40
N ILE A 178 2.45 -4.80 -0.41
CA ILE A 178 3.10 -5.31 0.81
C ILE A 178 2.35 -4.83 2.05
N LYS A 179 2.45 -5.59 3.13
CA LYS A 179 1.90 -5.24 4.44
C LYS A 179 3.05 -5.01 5.41
N ALA A 180 2.85 -4.07 6.34
CA ALA A 180 3.76 -3.89 7.45
C ALA A 180 3.46 -4.98 8.49
N ASP A 181 4.13 -6.12 8.35
CA ASP A 181 4.06 -7.22 9.31
C ASP A 181 4.88 -6.92 10.57
N GLU A 182 4.75 -7.77 11.58
CA GLU A 182 5.49 -7.63 12.84
C GLU A 182 7.00 -7.78 12.61
N ILE A 183 7.80 -6.96 13.32
CA ILE A 183 9.26 -7.03 13.25
C ILE A 183 9.72 -8.19 14.13
N ALA A 184 10.41 -9.17 13.54
CA ALA A 184 11.00 -10.30 14.24
C ALA A 184 12.37 -9.96 14.85
N LEU A 185 12.42 -8.91 15.68
CA LEU A 185 13.62 -8.44 16.39
C LEU A 185 13.29 -8.21 17.87
N THR A 186 14.25 -8.53 18.73
CA THR A 186 14.16 -8.28 20.18
C THR A 186 14.56 -6.85 20.53
N GLU A 187 14.07 -6.35 21.67
CA GLU A 187 14.50 -5.03 22.18
C GLU A 187 16.01 -5.00 22.48
N GLU A 188 16.59 -6.13 22.89
CA GLU A 188 18.02 -6.27 23.17
C GLU A 188 18.86 -6.12 21.89
N GLU A 189 18.46 -6.77 20.79
CA GLU A 189 19.13 -6.62 19.48
C GLU A 189 19.08 -5.18 18.99
N LEU A 190 17.93 -4.51 19.09
CA LEU A 190 17.79 -3.10 18.67
C LEU A 190 18.59 -2.15 19.57
N ARG A 191 18.66 -2.42 20.88
CA ARG A 191 19.45 -1.62 21.83
C ARG A 191 20.95 -1.79 21.57
N ALA A 192 21.41 -2.99 21.24
CA ALA A 192 22.82 -3.23 20.90
C ALA A 192 23.25 -2.38 19.69
N VAL A 193 22.48 -2.41 18.60
CA VAL A 193 22.75 -1.57 17.41
C VAL A 193 22.71 -0.08 17.77
N SER A 194 21.75 0.36 18.59
CA SER A 194 21.67 1.77 19.00
C SER A 194 22.91 2.27 19.77
N GLU A 195 23.52 1.43 20.61
CA GLU A 195 24.73 1.81 21.36
C GLU A 195 25.98 1.78 20.47
N GLU A 196 26.06 0.87 19.50
CA GLU A 196 27.14 0.82 18.52
C GLU A 196 27.19 2.10 17.66
N GLU A 197 26.05 2.52 17.09
CA GLU A 197 25.94 3.75 16.29
C GLU A 197 26.32 5.01 17.10
N LYS A 198 25.98 5.03 18.39
CA LYS A 198 26.34 6.13 19.29
C LYS A 198 27.86 6.22 19.50
N GLY A 199 28.54 5.08 19.63
CA GLY A 199 30.00 5.02 19.81
C GLY A 199 30.80 5.41 18.56
N MET A 200 30.29 5.13 17.36
CA MET A 200 30.97 5.45 16.10
C MET A 200 31.11 6.96 15.87
N ARG A 201 30.11 7.75 16.28
CA ARG A 201 30.09 9.22 16.17
C ARG A 201 31.22 9.92 16.95
N GLU A 202 31.64 9.37 18.08
CA GLU A 202 32.69 9.96 18.91
C GLU A 202 34.10 9.78 18.30
N SER A 203 34.27 8.78 17.43
CA SER A 203 35.58 8.39 16.88
C SER A 203 36.14 9.32 15.80
N LEU A 204 35.29 10.13 15.15
CA LEU A 204 35.68 10.97 14.00
C LEU A 204 36.08 12.39 14.38
N ALA A 205 35.91 12.80 15.64
CA ALA A 205 36.16 14.17 16.10
C ALA A 205 37.60 14.65 15.80
N ALA A 206 38.58 13.74 15.82
CA ALA A 206 39.97 14.04 15.50
C ALA A 206 40.22 14.38 14.02
N LEU A 207 39.36 13.89 13.12
CA LEU A 207 39.50 14.09 11.66
C LEU A 207 38.93 15.44 11.18
N SER A 208 38.21 16.17 12.04
CA SER A 208 37.62 17.49 11.74
C SER A 208 38.64 18.57 11.38
N ARG A 209 39.94 18.36 11.67
CA ARG A 209 41.03 19.33 11.43
C ARG A 209 41.62 19.29 10.01
N VAL A 210 41.13 18.40 9.14
CA VAL A 210 41.67 18.29 7.78
C VAL A 210 41.33 19.52 6.93
N GLU A 211 42.33 20.06 6.23
CA GLU A 211 42.18 21.29 5.43
C GLU A 211 41.58 21.06 4.04
N ASP A 212 41.73 19.87 3.46
CA ASP A 212 41.18 19.57 2.13
C ASP A 212 39.64 19.58 2.14
N PRO A 213 39.00 20.39 1.28
CA PRO A 213 37.55 20.56 1.29
C PRO A 213 36.77 19.30 0.88
N LEU A 214 37.33 18.45 0.01
CA LEU A 214 36.69 17.21 -0.41
C LEU A 214 36.80 16.15 0.68
N VAL A 215 37.95 16.08 1.37
CA VAL A 215 38.09 15.19 2.54
C VAL A 215 37.13 15.61 3.66
N ARG A 216 36.99 16.92 3.93
CA ARG A 216 35.98 17.41 4.89
C ARG A 216 34.56 17.05 4.48
N ALA A 217 34.22 17.14 3.20
CA ALA A 217 32.90 16.76 2.72
C ALA A 217 32.62 15.26 2.95
N LEU A 218 33.61 14.40 2.70
CA LEU A 218 33.50 12.96 2.94
C LEU A 218 33.33 12.63 4.43
N ILE A 219 34.13 13.23 5.31
CA ILE A 219 34.00 13.04 6.77
C ILE A 219 32.61 13.47 7.24
N LYS A 220 32.16 14.64 6.78
CA LYS A 220 30.84 15.16 7.12
C LYS A 220 29.71 14.26 6.62
N SER A 221 29.87 13.63 5.45
CA SER A 221 28.92 12.63 4.95
C SER A 221 28.76 11.47 5.92
N ILE A 222 29.88 10.95 6.47
CA ILE A 222 29.84 9.87 7.45
C ILE A 222 29.12 10.34 8.72
N GLU A 223 29.45 11.52 9.24
CA GLU A 223 28.76 12.07 10.43
C GLU A 223 27.23 12.20 10.25
N PHE A 224 26.78 12.56 9.05
CA PHE A 224 25.36 12.59 8.72
C PHE A 224 24.74 11.19 8.67
N ASP A 225 25.47 10.19 8.16
CA ASP A 225 25.02 8.81 8.12
C ASP A 225 24.87 8.22 9.53
N GLU A 226 25.82 8.44 10.44
CA GLU A 226 25.73 7.98 11.83
C GLU A 226 24.49 8.58 12.55
N LEU A 227 24.22 9.88 12.32
CA LEU A 227 23.02 10.53 12.86
C LEU A 227 21.75 9.91 12.29
N LYS A 228 21.73 9.65 10.97
CA LYS A 228 20.61 9.02 10.29
C LYS A 228 20.37 7.61 10.82
N HIS A 229 21.41 6.79 10.97
CA HIS A 229 21.29 5.43 11.49
C HIS A 229 20.71 5.42 12.91
N TYR A 230 21.18 6.30 13.79
CA TYR A 230 20.62 6.45 15.13
C TYR A 230 19.11 6.69 15.12
N GLU A 231 18.61 7.61 14.28
CA GLU A 231 17.18 7.89 14.17
C GLU A 231 16.39 6.72 13.57
N LEU A 232 16.97 5.98 12.62
CA LEU A 232 16.34 4.78 12.05
C LEU A 232 16.17 3.68 13.10
N VAL A 233 17.19 3.42 13.92
CA VAL A 233 17.12 2.43 15.00
C VAL A 233 16.09 2.87 16.06
N ARG A 234 16.03 4.16 16.39
CA ARG A 234 14.98 4.69 17.28
C ARG A 234 13.57 4.49 16.72
N ALA A 235 13.39 4.68 15.41
CA ALA A 235 12.11 4.42 14.76
C ALA A 235 11.72 2.94 14.86
N LEU A 236 12.66 2.01 14.72
CA LEU A 236 12.42 0.57 14.92
C LEU A 236 12.01 0.26 16.36
N MET A 237 12.69 0.84 17.36
CA MET A 237 12.38 0.64 18.78
C MET A 237 10.99 1.18 19.18
N ALA A 238 10.44 2.15 18.44
CA ALA A 238 9.10 2.69 18.70
C ALA A 238 7.96 1.73 18.27
N VAL A 239 8.25 0.72 17.45
CA VAL A 239 7.28 -0.29 17.03
C VAL A 239 7.15 -1.34 18.13
N LYS A 240 5.98 -1.47 18.76
CA LYS A 240 5.76 -2.46 19.85
C LYS A 240 5.88 -3.89 19.33
N PRO A 241 6.73 -4.76 19.93
CA PRO A 241 6.71 -6.19 19.64
C PRO A 241 5.45 -6.86 20.23
N LYS A 242 4.96 -7.91 19.58
CA LYS A 242 3.86 -8.74 20.10
C LYS A 242 4.31 -9.39 21.41
N ARG A 243 3.51 -9.28 22.48
CA ARG A 243 3.73 -10.08 23.70
C ARG A 243 3.85 -11.55 23.31
N ALA A 244 4.95 -12.19 23.73
CA ALA A 244 5.11 -13.63 23.59
C ALA A 244 3.87 -14.35 24.15
N ARG A 245 3.29 -15.27 23.37
CA ARG A 245 2.31 -16.20 23.93
C ARG A 245 3.06 -17.07 24.94
N PRO A 246 2.60 -17.19 26.19
CA PRO A 246 3.18 -18.14 27.12
C PRO A 246 3.04 -19.55 26.53
N SER A 247 4.15 -20.28 26.57
CA SER A 247 4.26 -21.71 26.22
C SER A 247 3.32 -22.57 27.05
#